data_AF-A0A1Z2WR81-F1
#
_entry.id   AF-A0A1Z2WR81-F1
#
_cell.length_a   1.000
_cell.length_b   1.000
_cell.length_c   1.000
_cell.angle_alpha   90.00
_cell.angle_beta   90.00
_cell.angle_gamma   90.00
#
_symmetry.space_group_name_H-M   'P 1'
#
loop_
_entity.id
_entity.type
_entity.pdbx_description
1 polymer ?
#
loop_
_entity_poly.entity_id
_entity_poly.type
_entity_poly.pdbx_seq_one_letter_code
_entity_poly.pdbx_strand_id
1 'polypeptide(L)' 'FTQQYQPAVCRSNPTPCKDPTDKLFTVHGLWPSNLNGPHPANCTNATVNSHRIKNIEAQLKIIWPNV' A
#
# COMPACT_ATOMS: atom_id res chain seq x y z
N PHE A 1 -4.54 8.56 4.95
CA PHE A 1 -3.35 8.20 4.16
C PHE A 1 -2.33 7.63 5.10
N THR A 2 -1.86 6.42 4.83
CA THR A 2 -0.94 5.72 5.74
C THR A 2 0.29 5.30 4.98
N GLN A 3 1.45 5.54 5.59
CA GLN A 3 2.75 5.13 5.10
C GLN A 3 3.36 4.13 6.08
N GLN A 4 4.21 3.25 5.58
CA GLN A 4 4.99 2.32 6.39
C GLN A 4 6.48 2.55 6.19
N TYR A 5 7.24 2.45 7.28
CA TYR A 5 8.69 2.52 7.26
C TYR A 5 9.28 1.15 6.95
N GLN A 6 9.84 1.00 5.76
CA GLN A 6 10.21 -0.32 5.23
C GLN A 6 11.20 -1.08 6.10
N PRO A 7 12.30 -0.49 6.62
CA PRO A 7 13.22 -1.23 7.47
C PRO A 7 12.58 -1.78 8.76
N ALA A 8 11.57 -1.11 9.30
CA ALA A 8 10.85 -1.63 10.47
C ALA A 8 9.92 -2.78 10.10
N VAL A 9 9.16 -2.67 9.01
CA VAL A 9 8.28 -3.75 8.53
C VAL A 9 9.10 -4.98 8.19
N CYS A 10 10.18 -4.82 7.42
CA CYS A 10 11.08 -5.91 7.03
C CYS A 10 11.80 -6.58 8.18
N ARG A 11 12.09 -5.84 9.26
CA ARG A 11 12.65 -6.42 10.48
C ARG A 11 11.62 -7.31 11.21
N SER A 12 10.34 -6.96 11.15
CA SER A 12 9.26 -7.70 11.81
C SER A 12 8.73 -8.87 10.98
N ASN A 13 8.69 -8.72 9.64
CA ASN A 13 8.28 -9.75 8.70
C ASN A 13 9.24 -9.75 7.50
N PRO A 14 10.18 -10.71 7.40
CA PRO A 14 11.28 -10.65 6.44
C PRO A 14 10.89 -10.81 4.97
N THR A 15 9.70 -11.33 4.68
CA THR A 15 9.27 -11.62 3.31
C THR A 15 7.86 -11.10 3.03
N PRO A 16 7.68 -10.36 1.92
CA PRO A 16 8.67 -9.97 0.90
C PRO A 16 9.39 -8.66 1.26
N CYS A 17 10.72 -8.62 1.17
CA CYS A 17 11.48 -7.38 1.38
C CYS A 17 12.56 -7.17 0.34
N LYS A 18 12.77 -5.91 -0.07
CA LYS A 18 13.84 -5.49 -0.98
C LYS A 18 14.93 -4.78 -0.18
N ASP A 19 16.17 -5.25 -0.30
CA ASP A 19 17.34 -4.61 0.32
C ASP A 19 18.41 -4.32 -0.76
N PRO A 20 18.76 -3.05 -1.03
CA PRO A 20 18.24 -1.83 -0.43
C PRO A 20 16.86 -1.42 -0.97
N THR A 21 16.07 -0.75 -0.13
CA THR A 21 14.73 -0.24 -0.49
C THR A 21 14.83 0.99 -1.39
N ASP A 22 13.94 1.15 -2.37
CA ASP A 22 13.91 2.35 -3.24
C ASP A 22 13.44 3.62 -2.47
N LYS A 23 12.61 3.43 -1.44
CA LYS A 23 12.08 4.47 -0.54
C LYS A 23 12.01 3.94 0.88
N LEU A 24 12.35 4.79 1.85
CA LEU A 24 12.22 4.47 3.27
C LEU A 24 10.76 4.39 3.73
N PHE A 25 9.92 5.30 3.24
CA PHE A 25 8.49 5.28 3.46
C PHE A 25 7.77 4.95 2.17
N THR A 26 6.90 3.96 2.23
CA THR A 26 6.01 3.60 1.12
C THR A 26 4.57 3.66 1.56
N VAL A 27 3.66 3.79 0.61
CA VAL A 27 2.23 3.72 0.87
C VAL A 27 1.91 2.33 1.41
N HIS A 28 1.22 2.32 2.54
CA HIS A 28 0.61 1.10 3.07
C HIS A 28 -0.85 1.04 2.63
N GLY A 29 -1.57 2.16 2.74
CA GLY A 29 -3.00 2.19 2.44
C GLY A 29 -3.60 3.58 2.28
N LEU A 30 -4.64 3.64 1.44
CA LEU A 30 -5.62 4.71 1.40
C LEU A 30 -6.92 4.16 1.96
N TRP A 31 -7.18 4.45 3.24
CA TRP A 31 -8.38 4.01 3.93
C TRP A 31 -9.37 5.17 4.06
N PRO A 32 -10.59 5.04 3.53
CA PRO A 32 -11.63 5.99 3.85
C PRO A 32 -11.93 5.91 5.35
N SER A 33 -12.18 7.07 5.94
CA SER A 33 -12.42 7.20 7.37
C SER A 33 -13.72 7.95 7.59
N ASN A 34 -14.46 7.54 8.61
CA ASN A 34 -15.62 8.25 9.10
C ASN A 34 -15.30 8.75 10.50
N LEU A 35 -15.44 10.05 10.72
CA LEU A 35 -15.17 10.66 12.04
C LEU A 35 -16.26 10.32 13.05
N ASN A 36 -17.51 10.22 12.58
CA ASN A 36 -18.69 10.16 13.44
C ASN A 36 -19.30 8.75 13.49
N GLY A 37 -18.59 7.74 13.01
CA GLY A 37 -19.11 6.38 12.94
C GLY A 37 -18.03 5.39 12.48
N PRO A 38 -18.43 4.13 12.24
CA PRO A 38 -17.49 3.10 11.81
C PRO A 38 -16.77 3.47 10.51
N HIS A 39 -15.47 3.14 10.43
CA HIS A 39 -14.72 3.30 9.19
C HIS A 39 -15.28 2.35 8.13
N PRO A 40 -15.64 2.85 6.94
CA PRO A 40 -16.19 2.02 5.88
C PRO A 40 -15.11 1.06 5.35
N ALA A 41 -15.50 -0.19 5.14
CA ALA A 41 -14.68 -1.21 4.51
C ALA A 41 -15.58 -2.13 3.67
N ASN A 42 -15.01 -2.82 2.68
CA ASN A 42 -15.70 -3.83 1.87
C ASN A 42 -17.03 -3.33 1.24
N CYS A 43 -17.05 -2.07 0.76
CA CYS A 43 -18.28 -1.42 0.29
C CYS A 43 -18.91 -2.07 -0.94
N THR A 44 -18.11 -2.75 -1.78
CA THR A 44 -18.57 -3.44 -2.99
C THR A 44 -17.76 -4.71 -3.20
N ASN A 45 -18.32 -5.66 -3.96
CA ASN A 45 -17.60 -6.86 -4.44
C ASN A 45 -16.86 -6.60 -5.76
N ALA A 46 -16.56 -5.34 -6.08
CA ALA A 46 -15.86 -5.00 -7.31
C ALA A 46 -14.41 -5.49 -7.26
N THR A 47 -13.96 -6.10 -8.34
CA THR A 47 -12.55 -6.51 -8.50
C THR A 47 -11.73 -5.36 -9.07
N VAL A 48 -10.45 -5.30 -8.69
CA VAL A 48 -9.52 -4.31 -9.23
C VAL A 48 -9.26 -4.61 -10.71
N ASN A 49 -9.56 -3.66 -11.59
CA ASN A 49 -9.24 -3.75 -13.01
C ASN A 49 -7.82 -3.23 -13.26
N SER A 50 -6.87 -4.13 -13.48
CA SER A 50 -5.45 -3.81 -13.72
C SER A 50 -5.22 -2.91 -14.94
N HIS A 51 -6.07 -2.98 -15.98
CA HIS A 51 -5.95 -2.12 -17.15
C HIS A 51 -6.13 -0.64 -16.80
N ARG A 52 -6.90 -0.32 -15.75
CA ARG A 52 -7.14 1.06 -15.31
C ARG A 52 -5.95 1.69 -14.59
N ILE A 53 -5.00 0.89 -14.12
CA ILE A 53 -3.82 1.34 -13.37
C ILE A 53 -2.51 1.17 -14.16
N LYS A 54 -2.59 0.72 -15.42
CA LYS A 54 -1.42 0.42 -16.25
C LYS A 54 -0.49 1.62 -16.44
N ASN A 55 -1.05 2.82 -16.52
CA ASN A 55 -0.28 4.06 -16.69
C ASN A 55 0.51 4.46 -15.43
N ILE A 56 0.15 3.96 -14.25
CA ILE A 56 0.82 4.26 -12.97
C ILE A 56 1.56 3.06 -12.38
N GLU A 57 1.55 1.90 -13.05
CA GLU A 57 2.12 0.65 -12.53
C GLU A 57 3.60 0.79 -12.14
N ALA A 58 4.39 1.47 -12.97
CA ALA A 58 5.80 1.71 -12.70
C ALA A 58 6.03 2.55 -11.43
N GLN A 59 5.16 3.54 -11.18
CA GLN A 59 5.22 4.34 -9.96
C GLN A 59 4.78 3.52 -8.74
N LEU A 60 3.73 2.70 -8.87
CA LEU A 60 3.24 1.84 -7.79
C LEU A 60 4.30 0.87 -7.30
N LYS A 61 5.12 0.29 -8.20
CA LYS A 61 6.24 -0.60 -7.82
C LYS A 61 7.29 0.08 -6.93
N ILE A 62 7.40 1.41 -7.00
CA ILE A 62 8.37 2.20 -6.21
C ILE A 62 7.72 2.76 -4.94
N ILE A 63 6.50 3.32 -5.05
CA ILE A 63 5.88 4.06 -3.94
C ILE A 63 4.92 3.20 -3.11
N TRP A 64 4.43 2.08 -3.66
CA TRP A 64 3.49 1.16 -3.00
C TRP A 64 3.86 -0.32 -3.26
N PRO A 65 5.12 -0.73 -3.00
CA PRO A 65 5.51 -2.14 -3.05
C PRO A 65 4.83 -2.93 -1.93
N ASN A 66 4.76 -4.25 -2.13
CA ASN A 66 4.46 -5.17 -1.05
C ASN A 66 5.71 -5.34 -0.20
N VAL A 67 5.62 -4.98 1.09
CA VAL A 67 6.64 -5.28 2.10
C VAL A 67 6.05 -5.75 3.41
#